data_AF-A0A7V8TS46-F1
#
_entry.id   AF-A0A7V8TS46-F1
#
_cell.length_a   1.000
_cell.length_b   1.000
_cell.length_c   1.000
_cell.angle_alpha   90.00
_cell.angle_beta   90.00
_cell.angle_gamma   90.00
#
_symmetry.space_group_name_H-M   'P 1'
#
loop_
_entity.id
_entity.type
_entity.pdbx_description
1 polymer ?
#
loop_
_entity_poly.entity_id
_entity_poly.type
_entity_poly.pdbx_seq_one_letter_code
_entity_poly.pdbx_strand_id
1 'polypeptide(L)'
;MGLLVFSGGVDWYVGLSGALHGYAIYLAAYSGGRAVFGLVTAVVAAKVGWESWQGASAALEAMVGGRVLVVTHLYGAVTGLTLALIVRMRARPPAPAKA
;
A
#
# COMPACT_ATOMS: atom_id res chain seq x y z
N MET A 1 3.09 -12.90 4.88
CA MET A 1 4.16 -13.90 4.98
C MET A 1 5.56 -13.28 5.08
N GLY A 2 5.92 -12.26 4.30
CA GLY A 2 7.28 -11.67 4.33
C GLY A 2 7.74 -11.00 5.64
N LEU A 3 6.82 -10.54 6.49
CA LEU A 3 7.16 -9.92 7.79
C LEU A 3 7.31 -10.94 8.94
N LEU A 4 6.74 -12.16 8.82
CA LEU A 4 6.86 -13.21 9.84
C LEU A 4 8.26 -13.83 9.85
N VAL A 5 8.99 -13.74 8.75
CA VAL A 5 10.29 -14.38 8.58
C VAL A 5 11.43 -13.58 9.24
N PHE A 6 11.23 -12.28 9.50
CA PHE A 6 12.32 -11.39 9.94
C PHE A 6 12.14 -10.76 11.33
N SER A 7 11.06 -11.03 12.07
CA SER A 7 10.92 -10.58 13.46
C SER A 7 10.89 -11.77 14.42
N GLY A 8 12.05 -12.18 14.91
CA GLY A 8 12.13 -13.01 16.12
C GLY A 8 11.53 -12.24 17.29
N GLY A 9 10.35 -12.68 17.78
CA GLY A 9 9.68 -12.12 18.96
C GLY A 9 8.25 -11.60 18.77
N VAL A 10 7.57 -11.91 17.66
CA VAL A 10 6.15 -11.54 17.47
C VAL A 10 5.33 -12.79 17.11
N ASP A 11 4.65 -13.38 18.09
CA ASP A 11 3.95 -14.67 17.94
C ASP A 11 2.74 -14.63 16.98
N TRP A 12 2.08 -13.47 16.83
CA TRP A 12 0.96 -13.27 15.89
C TRP A 12 0.71 -11.77 15.64
N TYR A 13 0.63 -11.35 14.38
CA TYR A 13 0.23 -10.00 14.00
C TYR A 13 -0.59 -10.03 12.70
N VAL A 14 -1.48 -9.07 12.53
CA VAL A 14 -2.40 -8.99 11.39
C VAL A 14 -2.01 -7.80 10.49
N GLY A 15 -1.86 -8.06 9.19
CA GLY A 15 -1.31 -7.09 8.22
C GLY A 15 -1.86 -7.21 6.80
N LEU A 16 -2.98 -7.92 6.61
CA LEU A 16 -3.63 -8.06 5.30
C LEU A 16 -4.04 -6.70 4.72
N SER A 17 -4.43 -5.77 5.59
CA SER A 17 -4.72 -4.37 5.27
C SER A 17 -3.58 -3.71 4.50
N GLY A 18 -2.31 -3.99 4.81
CA GLY A 18 -1.19 -3.44 4.06
C GLY A 18 -1.19 -3.87 2.60
N ALA A 19 -1.42 -5.17 2.34
CA ALA A 19 -1.56 -5.68 0.98
C ALA A 19 -2.73 -5.03 0.24
N LEU A 20 -3.85 -4.77 0.92
CA LEU A 20 -5.02 -4.09 0.32
C LEU A 20 -4.71 -2.66 -0.11
N HIS A 21 -3.97 -1.88 0.69
CA HIS A 21 -3.56 -0.52 0.30
C HIS A 21 -2.66 -0.55 -0.94
N GLY A 22 -1.72 -1.50 -1.01
CA GLY A 22 -0.88 -1.70 -2.19
C GLY A 22 -1.67 -2.10 -3.44
N TYR A 23 -2.61 -3.03 -3.27
CA TYR A 23 -3.47 -3.48 -4.36
C TYR A 23 -4.41 -2.39 -4.87
N ALA A 24 -4.94 -1.55 -3.97
CA ALA A 24 -5.76 -0.39 -4.35
C ALA A 24 -4.98 0.60 -5.23
N ILE A 25 -3.75 0.94 -4.84
CA ILE A 25 -2.87 1.81 -5.63
C ILE A 25 -2.57 1.18 -7.00
N TYR A 26 -2.22 -0.12 -7.01
CA TYR A 26 -1.94 -0.85 -8.25
C TYR A 26 -3.14 -0.87 -9.20
N LEU A 27 -4.34 -1.24 -8.72
CA LEU A 27 -5.55 -1.26 -9.53
C LEU A 27 -5.92 0.12 -10.05
N ALA A 28 -5.81 1.16 -9.20
CA ALA A 28 -6.05 2.53 -9.63
C ALA A 28 -5.07 2.97 -10.74
N ALA A 29 -3.88 2.37 -10.82
CA ALA A 29 -2.94 2.59 -11.90
C ALA A 29 -3.21 1.75 -13.15
N TYR A 30 -3.63 0.50 -12.97
CA TYR A 30 -3.87 -0.46 -14.05
C TYR A 30 -5.17 -0.19 -14.81
N SER A 31 -6.28 0.03 -14.10
CA SER A 31 -7.61 0.23 -14.69
C SER A 31 -8.14 1.65 -14.53
N GLY A 32 -7.54 2.45 -13.65
CA GLY A 32 -7.98 3.82 -13.37
C GLY A 32 -7.30 4.89 -14.24
N GLY A 33 -8.06 5.95 -14.55
CA GLY A 33 -7.52 7.17 -15.13
C GLY A 33 -6.55 7.91 -14.18
N ARG A 34 -5.86 8.93 -14.70
CA ARG A 34 -4.89 9.74 -13.91
C ARG A 34 -5.50 10.31 -12.63
N ALA A 35 -6.74 10.78 -12.69
CA ALA A 35 -7.45 11.35 -11.54
C ALA A 35 -7.72 10.29 -10.45
N VAL A 36 -8.23 9.12 -10.83
CA VAL A 36 -8.52 8.01 -9.91
C VAL A 36 -7.24 7.54 -9.22
N PHE A 37 -6.15 7.37 -9.98
CA PHE A 37 -4.86 7.02 -9.42
C PHE A 37 -4.32 8.04 -8.42
N GLY A 38 -4.38 9.33 -8.78
CA GLY A 38 -3.94 10.41 -7.89
C GLY A 38 -4.74 10.42 -6.60
N LEU A 39 -6.07 10.32 -6.69
CA LEU A 39 -6.97 10.33 -5.54
C LEU A 39 -6.72 9.12 -4.63
N VAL A 40 -6.68 7.90 -5.17
CA VAL A 40 -6.45 6.69 -4.38
C VAL A 40 -5.09 6.76 -3.69
N THR A 41 -4.04 7.16 -4.40
CA THR A 41 -2.69 7.28 -3.82
C THR A 41 -2.66 8.32 -2.70
N ALA A 42 -3.30 9.48 -2.88
CA ALA A 42 -3.36 10.53 -1.87
C ALA A 42 -4.12 10.09 -0.61
N VAL A 43 -5.28 9.43 -0.77
CA VAL A 43 -6.07 8.91 0.35
C VAL A 43 -5.30 7.85 1.13
N VAL A 44 -4.64 6.91 0.43
CA VAL A 44 -3.80 5.89 1.08
C VAL A 44 -2.63 6.54 1.82
N ALA A 45 -1.95 7.52 1.20
CA ALA A 45 -0.83 8.21 1.84
C ALA A 45 -1.26 8.98 3.11
N ALA A 46 -2.40 9.69 3.05
CA ALA A 46 -2.95 10.40 4.19
C ALA A 46 -3.31 9.44 5.34
N LYS A 47 -3.95 8.32 5.03
CA LYS A 47 -4.30 7.29 6.01
C LYS A 47 -3.06 6.66 6.66
N VAL A 48 -2.09 6.22 5.86
CA VAL A 48 -0.86 5.60 6.37
C VAL A 48 -0.04 6.60 7.19
N GLY A 49 0.02 7.87 6.77
CA GLY A 49 0.67 8.94 7.52
C GLY A 49 0.02 9.16 8.89
N TRP A 50 -1.31 9.20 8.92
CA TRP A 50 -2.07 9.31 10.18
C TRP A 50 -1.81 8.13 11.12
N GLU A 51 -1.90 6.91 10.63
CA GLU A 51 -1.63 5.70 11.42
C GLU A 51 -0.18 5.62 11.89
N SER A 52 0.78 6.13 11.09
CA SER A 52 2.19 6.18 11.48
C SER A 52 2.45 7.16 12.63
N TRP A 53 1.60 8.18 12.78
CA TRP A 53 1.66 9.14 13.89
C TRP A 53 0.92 8.62 15.14
N GLN A 54 -0.32 8.16 14.97
CA GLN A 54 -1.19 7.75 16.08
C GLN A 54 -0.90 6.35 16.61
N GLY A 55 -0.30 5.49 15.79
CA GLY A 55 -0.25 4.05 16.05
C GLY A 55 -1.54 3.34 15.65
N ALA A 56 -1.61 2.04 15.92
CA ALA A 56 -2.78 1.23 15.62
C ALA A 56 -3.95 1.55 16.56
N SER A 57 -5.18 1.43 16.05
CA SER A 57 -6.39 1.56 16.86
C SER A 57 -6.57 0.36 17.77
N ALA A 58 -6.61 0.58 19.09
CA ALA A 58 -6.86 -0.47 20.07
C ALA A 58 -8.20 -1.19 19.84
N ALA A 59 -9.23 -0.47 19.39
CA ALA A 59 -10.51 -1.07 19.03
C ALA A 59 -10.38 -2.00 17.81
N LEU A 60 -9.58 -1.61 16.81
CA LEU A 60 -9.32 -2.44 15.64
C LEU A 60 -8.51 -3.69 16.02
N GLU A 61 -7.49 -3.56 16.86
CA GLU A 61 -6.72 -4.70 17.35
C GLU A 61 -7.60 -5.70 18.12
N ALA A 62 -8.54 -5.22 18.93
CA ALA A 62 -9.51 -6.05 19.63
C ALA A 62 -10.45 -6.78 18.65
N MET A 63 -10.90 -6.12 17.57
CA MET A 63 -11.77 -6.75 16.57
C MET A 63 -11.05 -7.78 15.70
N VAL A 64 -9.78 -7.55 15.38
CA VAL A 64 -8.99 -8.43 14.51
C VAL A 64 -8.20 -9.47 15.32
N GLY A 65 -8.32 -9.44 16.65
CA GLY A 65 -7.78 -10.45 17.57
C GLY A 65 -6.24 -10.47 17.64
N GLY A 66 -5.58 -9.35 17.37
CA GLY A 66 -4.13 -9.29 17.35
C GLY A 66 -3.56 -7.90 17.09
N ARG A 67 -2.26 -7.75 17.34
CA ARG A 67 -1.56 -6.48 17.15
C ARG A 67 -1.50 -6.11 15.66
N VAL A 68 -1.80 -4.86 15.34
CA VAL A 68 -1.73 -4.32 13.98
C VAL A 68 -0.43 -3.58 13.82
N LEU A 69 0.46 -4.14 13.00
CA LEU A 69 1.73 -3.49 12.69
C LEU A 69 1.51 -2.44 11.60
N VAL A 70 1.42 -1.17 11.98
CA VAL A 70 1.21 -0.03 11.04
C VAL A 70 2.28 0.01 9.95
N VAL A 71 3.52 -0.39 10.26
CA VAL A 71 4.61 -0.46 9.27
C VAL A 71 4.27 -1.35 8.07
N THR A 72 3.39 -2.33 8.24
CA THR A 72 2.93 -3.20 7.15
C THR A 72 2.07 -2.46 6.13
N HIS A 73 1.34 -1.42 6.54
CA HIS A 73 0.57 -0.57 5.64
C HIS A 73 1.49 0.27 4.76
N LEU A 74 2.57 0.81 5.34
CA LEU A 74 3.59 1.53 4.59
C LEU A 74 4.27 0.65 3.54
N TYR A 75 4.73 -0.55 3.94
CA TYR A 75 5.35 -1.49 2.99
C TYR A 75 4.40 -1.91 1.87
N GLY A 76 3.13 -2.13 2.19
CA GLY A 76 2.09 -2.41 1.21
C GLY A 76 1.90 -1.26 0.22
N ALA A 77 1.77 -0.03 0.72
CA ALA A 77 1.60 1.17 -0.11
C ALA A 77 2.81 1.41 -1.04
N VAL A 78 4.04 1.28 -0.53
CA VAL A 78 5.27 1.42 -1.32
C VAL A 78 5.36 0.35 -2.41
N THR A 79 5.04 -0.90 -2.07
CA THR A 79 5.03 -2.00 -3.04
C THR A 79 4.00 -1.74 -4.15
N GLY A 80 2.78 -1.36 -3.78
CA GLY A 80 1.71 -1.02 -4.74
C GLY A 80 2.07 0.16 -5.64
N LEU A 81 2.66 1.21 -5.08
CA LEU A 81 3.13 2.37 -5.84
C LEU A 81 4.23 1.99 -6.84
N THR A 82 5.18 1.15 -6.42
CA THR A 82 6.26 0.67 -7.29
C THR A 82 5.69 -0.09 -8.50
N LEU A 83 4.77 -1.03 -8.26
CA LEU A 83 4.10 -1.79 -9.33
C LEU A 83 3.24 -0.88 -10.23
N ALA A 84 2.52 0.07 -9.65
CA ALA A 84 1.74 1.06 -10.38
C ALA A 84 2.59 1.89 -11.35
N LEU A 85 3.77 2.33 -10.91
CA LEU A 85 4.71 3.07 -11.76
C LEU A 85 5.22 2.20 -12.91
N ILE A 86 5.58 0.94 -12.64
CA ILE A 86 6.01 -0.02 -13.67
C ILE A 86 4.93 -0.20 -14.74
N VAL A 87 3.68 -0.43 -14.34
CA VAL A 87 2.55 -0.58 -15.28
C VAL A 87 2.34 0.69 -16.09
N ARG A 88 2.34 1.86 -15.47
CA ARG A 88 2.16 3.14 -16.20
C ARG A 88 3.29 3.45 -17.16
N MET A 89 4.54 3.11 -16.81
CA MET A 89 5.67 3.28 -17.71
C MET A 89 5.53 2.39 -18.96
N ARG A 90 5.04 1.16 -18.79
CA ARG A 90 4.79 0.23 -19.91
C ARG A 90 3.56 0.62 -20.75
N ALA A 91 2.58 1.27 -20.14
CA ALA A 91 1.37 1.73 -20.82
C ALA A 91 1.55 3.03 -21.62
N ARG A 92 2.68 3.73 -21.47
CA ARG A 92 3.02 4.88 -22.33
C ARG A 92 3.55 4.36 -23.67
N PRO A 93 2.97 4.74 -24.82
CA PRO A 93 3.59 4.45 -26.10
C PRO A 93 4.99 5.10 -26.16
N PRO A 94 5.96 4.48 -26.85
CA PRO A 94 7.30 5.03 -27.00
C PRO A 94 7.22 6.45 -27.57
N ALA A 95 8.08 7.35 -27.07
CA ALA A 95 8.14 8.72 -27.58
C ALA A 95 8.38 8.69 -29.11
N PRO A 96 7.70 9.54 -29.89
CA PRO A 96 7.92 9.58 -31.34
C PRO A 96 9.41 9.87 -31.61
N ALA A 97 10.01 9.09 -32.50
CA ALA A 97 11.35 9.35 -32.99
C ALA A 97 11.37 10.78 -33.58
N LYS A 98 12.35 11.60 -33.17
CA LYS A 98 12.55 12.91 -33.78
C LYS A 98 12.86 12.70 -35.27
N ALA A 99 12.02 13.26 -36.13
CA ALA A 99 12.21 13.29 -37.58
C ALA A 99 13.28 14.32 -37.98
#